data_AF-A0A2X2URL9-F1
#
_entry.id   AF-A0A2X2URL9-F1
#
_cell.length_a   1.000
_cell.length_b   1.000
_cell.length_c   1.000
_cell.angle_alpha   90.00
_cell.angle_beta   90.00
_cell.angle_gamma   90.00
#
_symmetry.space_group_name_H-M   'P 1'
#
loop_
_entity.id
_entity.type
_entity.pdbx_description
1 polymer ?
#
loop_
_entity_poly.entity_id
_entity_poly.type
_entity_poly.pdbx_seq_one_letter_code
_entity_poly.pdbx_strand_id
1 'polypeptide(L)'
;MQSKNMNTALLAAALVMPSASVFADNNSHSTTAPQAKEKPFTTVYFAPRTQYRTASERFLQRLMLTGVVQDPNSIFARMYWSFETDSDLGKNMEQWKSSYEEAEFNKPFPLGESDFWLEPGVVFHWESAGSRIDPYLGIGYHFDPTLGAVLRYRYNHQNHDSQTLQGDWDDSSEHRVDIYLTKYFTPDFWVQYNPTYYSKTHGDKFEYANGKKPYAAT
;
A
#
# COMPACT_ATOMS: atom_id res chain seq x y z
N MET A 1 13.62 -34.16 -40.72
CA MET A 1 14.59 -33.05 -40.68
C MET A 1 13.82 -31.79 -41.03
N GLN A 2 13.70 -30.72 -40.24
CA GLN A 2 14.33 -30.29 -38.99
C GLN A 2 13.27 -29.55 -38.16
N SER A 3 13.26 -29.81 -36.84
CA SER A 3 12.59 -28.98 -35.84
C SER A 3 13.24 -27.60 -35.77
N LYS A 4 12.44 -26.54 -35.63
CA LYS A 4 12.92 -25.26 -35.10
C LYS A 4 12.16 -24.92 -33.83
N ASN A 5 12.79 -25.27 -32.72
CA ASN A 5 12.60 -24.67 -31.41
C ASN A 5 12.86 -23.17 -31.52
N MET A 6 11.99 -22.35 -30.92
CA MET A 6 12.32 -20.96 -30.61
C MET A 6 11.81 -20.62 -29.21
N ASN A 7 12.68 -20.93 -28.25
CA ASN A 7 13.01 -20.21 -27.02
C ASN A 7 11.92 -19.32 -26.41
N THR A 8 11.21 -19.88 -25.44
CA THR A 8 10.57 -19.14 -24.36
C THR A 8 11.68 -18.55 -23.47
N ALA A 9 11.92 -17.24 -23.59
CA ALA A 9 12.80 -16.53 -22.66
C ALA A 9 12.04 -16.32 -21.34
N LEU A 10 12.31 -17.17 -20.34
CA LEU A 10 11.96 -16.85 -18.96
C LEU A 10 12.81 -15.64 -18.53
N LEU A 11 12.14 -14.51 -18.29
CA LEU A 11 12.76 -13.36 -17.65
C LEU A 11 12.82 -13.62 -16.13
N ALA A 12 13.84 -14.36 -15.69
CA ALA A 12 14.17 -14.47 -14.28
C ALA A 12 15.00 -13.25 -13.88
N ALA A 13 14.33 -12.17 -13.44
CA ALA A 13 15.00 -11.06 -12.77
C ALA A 13 15.39 -11.48 -11.34
N ALA A 14 16.49 -12.20 -11.22
CA ALA A 14 17.20 -12.33 -9.95
C ALA A 14 17.96 -11.02 -9.70
N LEU A 15 17.32 -10.06 -9.06
CA LEU A 15 18.01 -8.91 -8.47
C LEU A 15 18.71 -9.38 -7.19
N VAL A 16 19.92 -9.91 -7.37
CA VAL A 16 20.92 -9.93 -6.29
C VAL A 16 21.35 -8.48 -6.13
N MET A 17 20.72 -7.73 -5.22
CA MET A 17 21.29 -6.46 -4.78
C MET A 17 22.49 -6.78 -3.89
N PRO A 18 23.73 -6.40 -4.25
CA PRO A 18 24.78 -6.33 -3.26
C PRO A 18 24.37 -5.26 -2.25
N SER A 19 24.30 -5.65 -0.99
CA SER A 19 24.25 -4.71 0.12
C SER A 19 25.46 -3.79 0.00
N ALA A 20 25.26 -2.58 -0.52
CA ALA A 20 26.19 -1.49 -0.35
C ALA A 20 26.09 -1.04 1.10
N SER A 21 26.70 -1.81 2.00
CA SER A 21 27.16 -1.31 3.28
C SER A 21 28.14 -0.18 2.97
N VAL A 22 27.70 1.06 3.20
CA VAL A 22 28.58 2.21 3.22
C VAL A 22 29.59 1.95 4.33
N PHE A 23 30.83 1.70 3.92
CA PHE A 23 31.98 1.54 4.80
C PHE A 23 32.15 2.83 5.62
N ALA A 24 32.05 2.72 6.95
CA ALA A 24 32.65 3.70 7.85
C ALA A 24 34.11 3.29 8.07
N ASP A 25 35.02 4.25 7.91
CA ASP A 25 36.47 4.07 8.03
C ASP A 25 36.87 3.39 9.34
N ASN A 26 37.66 2.32 9.21
CA ASN A 26 38.33 1.66 10.33
C ASN A 26 39.46 2.57 10.84
N ASN A 27 39.21 3.30 11.93
CA ASN A 27 40.28 3.68 12.85
C ASN A 27 40.09 2.94 14.16
N SER A 28 41.05 2.05 14.42
CA SER A 28 41.12 1.13 15.55
C SER A 28 41.17 1.86 16.89
N HIS A 29 40.11 1.69 17.70
CA HIS A 29 40.21 1.58 19.16
C HIS A 29 39.31 0.43 19.60
N SER A 30 39.92 -0.72 19.87
CA SER A 30 39.24 -1.87 20.46
C SER A 30 38.76 -1.51 21.86
N THR A 31 37.46 -1.27 22.00
CA THR A 31 36.78 -1.34 23.29
C THR A 31 35.86 -2.56 23.24
N THR A 32 36.15 -3.54 24.10
CA THR A 32 35.31 -4.69 24.42
C THR A 32 34.10 -4.22 25.22
N ALA A 33 33.24 -3.41 24.59
CA ALA A 33 31.86 -3.25 25.04
C ALA A 33 31.03 -4.34 24.34
N PRO A 34 30.09 -5.01 25.03
CA PRO A 34 29.12 -5.85 24.33
C PRO A 34 28.42 -4.96 23.31
N GLN A 35 28.58 -5.28 22.02
CA GLN A 35 27.80 -4.60 20.99
C GLN A 35 26.33 -4.83 21.31
N ALA A 36 25.69 -3.80 21.85
CA ALA A 36 24.24 -3.76 21.94
C ALA A 36 23.73 -4.08 20.54
N LYS A 37 22.87 -5.10 20.43
CA LYS A 37 22.23 -5.44 19.17
C LYS A 37 21.32 -4.27 18.84
N GLU A 38 21.85 -3.25 18.15
CA GLU A 38 21.11 -2.06 17.80
C GLU A 38 19.90 -2.51 16.98
N LYS A 39 18.70 -2.21 17.49
CA LYS A 39 17.49 -2.45 16.72
C LYS A 39 17.60 -1.59 15.46
N PRO A 40 17.36 -2.16 14.27
CA PRO A 40 17.41 -1.38 13.05
C PRO A 40 16.38 -0.26 13.14
N PHE A 41 16.68 0.91 12.58
CA PHE A 41 15.76 2.06 12.59
C PHE A 41 14.38 1.67 12.05
N THR A 42 14.33 0.88 10.98
CA THR A 42 13.11 0.31 10.39
C THR A 42 13.35 -1.14 10.00
N THR A 43 12.32 -1.98 10.09
CA THR A 43 12.30 -3.23 9.33
C THR A 43 11.86 -2.93 7.91
N VAL A 44 12.39 -3.66 6.94
CA VAL A 44 12.04 -3.55 5.52
C VAL A 44 11.59 -4.92 5.04
N TYR A 45 10.43 -4.96 4.39
CA TYR A 45 9.86 -6.12 3.73
C TYR A 45 9.67 -5.83 2.26
N PHE A 46 10.01 -6.80 1.42
CA PHE A 46 9.63 -6.82 0.02
C PHE A 46 8.45 -7.77 -0.15
N ALA A 47 7.32 -7.25 -0.66
CA ALA A 47 6.06 -7.97 -0.73
C ALA A 47 5.52 -8.00 -2.17
N PRO A 48 6.02 -8.91 -3.03
CA PRO A 48 5.49 -9.08 -4.37
C PRO A 48 4.13 -9.78 -4.31
N ARG A 49 3.19 -9.38 -5.17
CA ARG A 49 1.89 -10.05 -5.31
C ARG A 49 1.47 -10.09 -6.77
N THR A 50 1.15 -11.27 -7.28
CA THR A 50 0.51 -11.44 -8.59
C THR A 50 -0.99 -11.67 -8.39
N GLN A 51 -1.83 -10.99 -9.16
CA GLN A 51 -3.28 -11.13 -9.14
C GLN A 51 -3.80 -11.39 -10.55
N TYR A 52 -4.78 -12.28 -10.69
CA TYR A 52 -5.59 -12.39 -11.90
C TYR A 52 -6.98 -11.82 -11.66
N ARG A 53 -7.40 -10.85 -12.47
CA ARG A 53 -8.75 -10.27 -12.44
C ARG A 53 -9.60 -10.95 -13.52
N THR A 54 -10.57 -11.75 -13.11
CA THR A 54 -11.40 -12.57 -14.01
C THR A 54 -12.26 -11.73 -14.96
N ALA A 55 -12.92 -10.68 -14.46
CA ALA A 55 -13.80 -9.85 -15.29
C ALA A 55 -13.05 -9.08 -16.40
N SER A 56 -11.82 -8.64 -16.14
CA SER A 56 -10.97 -7.98 -17.15
C SER A 56 -10.06 -8.96 -17.89
N GLU A 57 -10.00 -10.22 -17.46
CA GLU A 57 -9.09 -11.27 -17.94
C GLU A 57 -7.62 -10.85 -17.97
N ARG A 58 -7.12 -10.21 -16.90
CA ARG A 58 -5.77 -9.64 -16.86
C ARG A 58 -4.98 -10.04 -15.62
N PHE A 59 -3.67 -10.16 -15.80
CA PHE A 59 -2.71 -10.27 -14.72
C PHE A 59 -2.21 -8.89 -14.28
N LEU A 60 -2.10 -8.71 -12.97
CA LEU A 60 -1.49 -7.55 -12.34
C LEU A 60 -0.35 -8.03 -11.45
N GLN A 61 0.75 -7.31 -11.48
CA GLN A 61 1.88 -7.52 -10.58
C GLN A 61 2.08 -6.30 -9.72
N ARG A 62 1.99 -6.51 -8.41
CA ARG A 62 2.39 -5.56 -7.40
C ARG A 62 3.81 -5.82 -6.95
N LEU A 63 4.62 -4.79 -6.85
CA LEU A 63 5.88 -4.81 -6.11
C LEU A 63 5.81 -3.74 -5.03
N MET A 64 5.97 -4.16 -3.77
CA MET A 64 5.90 -3.25 -2.63
C MET A 64 7.16 -3.39 -1.76
N LEU A 65 7.74 -2.25 -1.41
CA LEU A 65 8.66 -2.12 -0.28
C LEU A 65 7.89 -1.49 0.87
N THR A 66 7.96 -2.09 2.04
CA THR A 66 7.23 -1.61 3.21
C THR A 66 8.01 -1.81 4.49
N GLY A 67 7.73 -1.01 5.50
CA GLY A 67 8.39 -1.10 6.77
C GLY A 67 7.63 -0.46 7.90
N VAL A 68 8.11 -0.73 9.11
CA VAL A 68 7.69 -0.05 10.33
C VAL A 68 8.95 0.41 11.06
N VAL A 69 8.97 1.68 11.44
CA VAL A 69 10.05 2.26 12.25
C VAL A 69 10.03 1.62 13.64
N GLN A 70 11.14 0.98 14.01
CA GLN A 70 11.27 0.21 15.26
C GLN A 70 12.00 0.97 16.37
N ASP A 71 12.73 2.04 16.04
CA ASP A 71 13.47 2.83 17.03
C ASP A 71 12.48 3.52 17.98
N PRO A 72 12.45 3.16 19.27
CA PRO A 72 11.53 3.74 20.24
C PRO A 72 11.85 5.21 20.58
N ASN A 73 13.08 5.66 20.33
CA ASN A 73 13.50 7.04 20.59
C ASN A 73 13.23 7.98 19.40
N SER A 74 12.87 7.41 18.24
CA SER A 74 12.52 8.17 17.05
C SER A 74 11.14 8.82 17.18
N ILE A 75 11.01 10.06 16.71
CA ILE A 75 9.69 10.71 16.55
C ILE A 75 8.76 9.93 15.60
N PHE A 76 9.34 9.07 14.76
CA PHE A 76 8.63 8.21 13.82
C PHE A 76 8.39 6.80 14.38
N ALA A 77 8.66 6.51 15.65
CA ALA A 77 8.42 5.19 16.23
C ALA A 77 7.02 4.67 15.87
N ARG A 78 6.95 3.43 15.39
CA ARG A 78 5.73 2.73 14.93
C ARG A 78 5.11 3.27 13.63
N MET A 79 5.72 4.25 12.98
CA MET A 79 5.25 4.73 11.68
C MET A 79 5.41 3.62 10.64
N TYR A 80 4.30 3.27 10.01
CA TYR A 80 4.26 2.45 8.81
C TYR A 80 4.60 3.31 7.60
N TRP A 81 5.35 2.72 6.67
CA TRP A 81 5.58 3.30 5.37
C TRP A 81 5.55 2.22 4.29
N SER A 82 5.17 2.60 3.08
CA SER A 82 5.31 1.76 1.90
C SER A 82 5.52 2.56 0.63
N PHE A 83 6.16 1.92 -0.33
CA PHE A 83 6.23 2.32 -1.73
C PHE A 83 5.78 1.12 -2.57
N GLU A 84 4.80 1.34 -3.43
CA GLU A 84 4.12 0.32 -4.21
C GLU A 84 4.07 0.72 -5.69
N THR A 85 4.35 -0.24 -6.57
CA THR A 85 4.05 -0.17 -8.00
C THR A 85 3.11 -1.31 -8.38
N ASP A 86 2.08 -1.00 -9.16
CA ASP A 86 1.16 -1.96 -9.76
C ASP A 86 1.31 -1.92 -11.29
N SER A 87 1.71 -3.05 -11.87
CA SER A 87 1.97 -3.24 -13.29
C SER A 87 0.93 -4.15 -13.96
N ASP A 88 0.33 -3.70 -15.07
CA ASP A 88 -0.52 -4.51 -15.94
C ASP A 88 0.37 -5.43 -16.80
N LEU A 89 0.17 -6.74 -16.63
CA LEU A 89 0.91 -7.76 -17.35
C LEU A 89 0.17 -8.29 -18.59
N GLY A 90 -1.02 -7.76 -18.88
CA GLY A 90 -1.86 -8.23 -19.97
C GLY A 90 -2.52 -9.58 -19.67
N LYS A 91 -3.05 -10.23 -20.71
CA LYS A 91 -3.80 -11.49 -20.58
C LYS A 91 -2.89 -12.70 -20.39
N ASN A 92 -1.68 -12.69 -20.97
CA ASN A 92 -0.75 -13.82 -21.03
C ASN A 92 0.61 -13.51 -20.38
N MET A 93 0.69 -12.50 -19.49
CA MET A 93 1.93 -12.05 -18.84
C MET A 93 3.03 -11.55 -19.79
N GLU A 94 2.65 -11.11 -20.98
CA GLU A 94 3.55 -10.64 -22.04
C GLU A 94 3.72 -9.12 -22.04
N GLN A 95 3.00 -8.41 -21.17
CA GLN A 95 3.08 -6.96 -21.03
C GLN A 95 3.76 -6.60 -19.71
N TRP A 96 4.33 -5.41 -19.64
CA TRP A 96 4.78 -4.82 -18.39
C TRP A 96 4.53 -3.32 -18.45
N LYS A 97 3.32 -2.93 -18.06
CA LYS A 97 2.91 -1.53 -18.04
C LYS A 97 2.69 -1.09 -16.60
N SER A 98 3.66 -0.37 -16.03
CA SER A 98 3.41 0.39 -14.81
C SER A 98 2.36 1.47 -15.12
N SER A 99 1.33 1.51 -14.30
CA SER A 99 0.25 2.49 -14.44
C SER A 99 -0.20 3.08 -13.11
N TYR A 100 0.34 2.59 -11.99
CA TYR A 100 -0.12 2.92 -10.65
C TYR A 100 1.06 2.85 -9.71
N GLU A 101 1.30 3.95 -9.01
CA GLU A 101 2.43 4.09 -8.11
C GLU A 101 1.94 4.80 -6.84
N GLU A 102 2.26 4.24 -5.67
CA GLU A 102 1.84 4.79 -4.39
C GLU A 102 2.96 4.87 -3.37
N ALA A 103 2.91 5.90 -2.53
CA ALA A 103 3.65 5.98 -1.28
C ALA A 103 2.67 6.22 -0.14
N GLU A 104 2.66 5.35 0.87
CA GLU A 104 1.77 5.48 2.03
C GLU A 104 2.59 5.67 3.30
N PHE A 105 2.12 6.55 4.18
CA PHE A 105 2.68 6.81 5.49
C PHE A 105 1.56 6.89 6.51
N ASN A 106 1.66 6.16 7.61
CA ASN A 106 0.75 6.31 8.74
C ASN A 106 1.44 6.04 10.07
N LYS A 107 0.83 6.49 11.16
CA LYS A 107 1.38 6.27 12.50
C LYS A 107 0.25 6.04 13.51
N PRO A 108 0.18 4.89 14.18
CA PRO A 108 -0.79 4.65 15.22
C PRO A 108 -0.41 5.36 16.54
N PHE A 109 -1.40 5.99 17.16
CA PHE A 109 -1.32 6.67 18.45
C PHE A 109 -2.30 6.02 19.43
N PRO A 110 -1.80 5.23 20.41
CA PRO A 110 -2.64 4.69 21.48
C PRO A 110 -3.32 5.80 22.26
N LEU A 111 -4.58 5.60 22.62
CA LEU A 111 -5.37 6.56 23.39
C LEU A 111 -5.29 6.24 24.89
N GLY A 112 -4.23 6.73 25.53
CA GLY A 112 -3.97 6.48 26.94
C GLY A 112 -3.73 4.99 27.22
N GLU A 113 -4.36 4.48 28.27
CA GLU A 113 -4.32 3.05 28.65
C GLU A 113 -5.46 2.22 28.05
N SER A 114 -6.24 2.79 27.11
CA SER A 114 -7.36 2.07 26.49
C SER A 114 -6.89 1.15 25.35
N ASP A 115 -7.78 0.24 24.94
CA ASP A 115 -7.60 -0.62 23.77
C ASP A 115 -7.79 0.12 22.42
N PHE A 116 -8.06 1.43 22.46
CA PHE A 116 -8.25 2.26 21.27
C PHE A 116 -6.94 2.91 20.80
N TRP A 117 -6.83 3.09 19.49
CA TRP A 117 -5.80 3.94 18.88
C TRP A 117 -6.36 4.76 17.72
N LEU A 118 -5.70 5.88 17.44
CA LEU A 118 -5.92 6.66 16.21
C LEU A 118 -4.79 6.42 15.23
N GLU A 119 -5.11 6.37 13.95
CA GLU A 119 -4.13 6.14 12.88
C GLU A 119 -4.31 7.18 11.77
N PRO A 120 -3.78 8.40 11.95
CA PRO A 120 -3.65 9.33 10.84
C PRO A 120 -2.64 8.80 9.83
N GLY A 121 -2.95 9.01 8.56
CA GLY A 121 -2.05 8.67 7.47
C GLY A 121 -2.38 9.41 6.19
N VAL A 122 -1.53 9.22 5.20
CA VAL A 122 -1.65 9.81 3.87
C VAL A 122 -1.12 8.83 2.83
N VAL A 123 -1.80 8.75 1.70
CA VAL A 123 -1.29 8.10 0.49
C VAL A 123 -1.03 9.16 -0.56
N PHE A 124 0.15 9.13 -1.15
CA PHE A 124 0.46 9.84 -2.38
C PHE A 124 0.36 8.83 -3.50
N HIS A 125 -0.48 9.10 -4.49
CA HIS A 125 -0.68 8.25 -5.65
C HIS A 125 -0.36 9.03 -6.91
N TRP A 126 0.33 8.40 -7.86
CA TRP A 126 0.57 8.99 -9.18
C TRP A 126 0.45 7.94 -10.28
N GLU A 127 -0.12 8.39 -11.39
CA GLU A 127 -0.36 7.60 -12.58
C GLU A 127 -0.20 8.48 -13.83
N SER A 128 -0.39 7.92 -15.02
CA SER A 128 -0.25 8.69 -16.26
C SER A 128 -1.22 9.87 -16.38
N ALA A 129 -2.37 9.81 -15.71
CA ALA A 129 -3.39 10.87 -15.74
C ALA A 129 -3.05 12.06 -14.82
N GLY A 130 -2.24 11.84 -13.78
CA GLY A 130 -1.90 12.86 -12.80
C GLY A 130 -1.59 12.27 -11.43
N SER A 131 -1.68 13.10 -10.41
CA SER A 131 -1.48 12.70 -9.01
C SER A 131 -2.76 12.82 -8.19
N ARG A 132 -2.77 12.13 -7.06
CA ARG A 132 -3.82 12.10 -6.05
C ARG A 132 -3.19 12.11 -4.65
N ILE A 133 -3.80 12.81 -3.70
CA ILE A 133 -3.38 12.80 -2.29
C ILE A 133 -4.56 12.32 -1.45
N ASP A 134 -4.34 11.28 -0.65
CA ASP A 134 -5.39 10.60 0.10
C ASP A 134 -5.13 10.68 1.61
N PRO A 135 -5.38 11.82 2.28
CA PRO A 135 -5.35 11.87 3.73
C PRO A 135 -6.44 10.95 4.31
N TYR A 136 -6.11 10.29 5.42
CA TYR A 136 -7.05 9.46 6.16
C TYR A 136 -6.87 9.53 7.66
N LEU A 137 -7.93 9.10 8.35
CA LEU A 137 -7.92 8.83 9.77
C LEU A 137 -8.55 7.46 10.02
N GLY A 138 -7.78 6.57 10.64
CA GLY A 138 -8.24 5.31 11.22
C GLY A 138 -8.57 5.46 12.71
N ILE A 139 -9.61 4.76 13.15
CA ILE A 139 -9.89 4.49 14.56
C ILE A 139 -9.81 2.99 14.74
N GLY A 140 -8.88 2.53 15.55
CA GLY A 140 -8.69 1.12 15.85
C GLY A 140 -9.09 0.75 17.27
N TYR A 141 -9.45 -0.52 17.44
CA TYR A 141 -9.80 -1.11 18.73
C TYR A 141 -9.32 -2.57 18.83
N HIS A 142 -8.71 -2.93 19.95
CA HIS A 142 -8.41 -4.32 20.30
C HIS A 142 -9.57 -4.90 21.11
N PHE A 143 -10.27 -5.89 20.56
CA PHE A 143 -11.30 -6.62 21.30
C PHE A 143 -10.69 -7.62 22.28
N ASP A 144 -9.57 -8.22 21.87
CA ASP A 144 -8.74 -9.11 22.66
C ASP A 144 -7.30 -9.13 22.05
N PRO A 145 -6.30 -9.77 22.69
CA PRO A 145 -4.92 -9.79 22.18
C PRO A 145 -4.73 -10.39 20.77
N THR A 146 -5.74 -11.06 20.23
CA THR A 146 -5.74 -11.74 18.94
C THR A 146 -6.72 -11.15 17.92
N LEU A 147 -7.67 -10.31 18.35
CA LEU A 147 -8.70 -9.70 17.50
C LEU A 147 -8.67 -8.18 17.59
N GLY A 148 -8.41 -7.53 16.47
CA GLY A 148 -8.48 -6.07 16.35
C GLY A 148 -9.27 -5.64 15.13
N ALA A 149 -9.86 -4.46 15.19
CA ALA A 149 -10.46 -3.80 14.03
C ALA A 149 -9.97 -2.37 13.86
N VAL A 150 -9.96 -1.88 12.62
CA VAL A 150 -9.77 -0.47 12.27
C VAL A 150 -10.90 -0.04 11.35
N LEU A 151 -11.61 1.03 11.71
CA LEU A 151 -12.47 1.78 10.79
C LEU A 151 -11.67 2.96 10.26
N ARG A 152 -11.50 3.05 8.94
CA ARG A 152 -10.71 4.11 8.30
C ARG A 152 -11.55 4.89 7.32
N TYR A 153 -11.57 6.21 7.50
CA TYR A 153 -12.11 7.14 6.51
C TYR A 153 -10.95 7.81 5.76
N ARG A 154 -11.03 7.84 4.45
CA ARG A 154 -10.04 8.43 3.55
C ARG A 154 -10.72 9.32 2.52
N TYR A 155 -10.16 10.50 2.28
CA TYR A 155 -10.59 11.38 1.20
C TYR A 155 -9.57 11.30 0.07
N ASN A 156 -9.93 10.69 -1.05
CA ASN A 156 -9.07 10.53 -2.22
C ASN A 156 -9.16 11.80 -3.09
N HIS A 157 -8.27 12.77 -2.87
CA HIS A 157 -8.32 14.04 -3.60
C HIS A 157 -7.52 13.98 -4.90
N GLN A 158 -8.21 14.11 -6.04
CA GLN A 158 -7.56 14.15 -7.35
C GLN A 158 -6.98 15.55 -7.60
N ASN A 159 -5.68 15.63 -7.90
CA ASN A 159 -5.01 16.89 -8.25
C ASN A 159 -5.06 17.18 -9.77
N HIS A 160 -5.95 16.51 -10.49
CA HIS A 160 -6.11 16.62 -11.92
C HIS A 160 -7.57 16.42 -12.30
N ASP A 161 -7.98 17.09 -13.37
CA ASP A 161 -9.35 17.00 -13.85
C ASP A 161 -9.54 15.77 -14.74
N SER A 162 -10.74 15.22 -14.70
CA SER A 162 -11.24 14.18 -15.57
C SER A 162 -12.48 14.69 -16.31
N GLN A 163 -12.72 14.15 -17.50
CA GLN A 163 -13.93 14.49 -18.23
C GLN A 163 -15.17 13.93 -17.51
N THR A 164 -16.15 14.80 -17.27
CA THR A 164 -17.44 14.48 -16.64
C THR A 164 -18.39 13.79 -17.62
N LEU A 165 -19.50 13.25 -17.12
CA LEU A 165 -20.58 12.65 -17.93
C LEU A 165 -21.20 13.64 -18.93
N GLN A 166 -21.13 14.95 -18.66
CA GLN A 166 -21.67 16.02 -19.52
C GLN A 166 -20.62 16.58 -20.50
N GLY A 167 -19.37 16.13 -20.41
CA GLY A 167 -18.28 16.54 -21.29
C GLY A 167 -17.43 17.71 -20.77
N ASP A 168 -17.85 18.36 -19.67
CA ASP A 168 -17.04 19.35 -18.94
C ASP A 168 -15.91 18.68 -18.14
N TRP A 169 -15.03 19.46 -17.54
CA TRP A 169 -13.89 18.97 -16.73
C TRP A 169 -14.11 19.27 -15.25
N ASP A 170 -13.83 18.29 -14.40
CA ASP A 170 -13.88 18.41 -12.94
C ASP A 170 -13.00 17.34 -12.28
N ASP A 171 -12.73 17.46 -10.99
CA ASP A 171 -11.97 16.46 -10.25
C ASP A 171 -12.86 15.27 -9.85
N SER A 172 -12.36 14.06 -10.06
CA SER A 172 -13.13 12.83 -9.78
C SER A 172 -12.91 12.28 -8.36
N SER A 173 -12.68 13.18 -7.39
CA SER A 173 -12.38 12.86 -5.98
C SER A 173 -13.43 11.98 -5.32
N GLU A 174 -13.02 11.28 -4.27
CA GLU A 174 -13.83 10.25 -3.62
C GLU A 174 -13.71 10.27 -2.11
N HIS A 175 -14.81 9.93 -1.44
CA HIS A 175 -14.80 9.46 -0.07
C HIS A 175 -14.62 7.94 -0.07
N ARG A 176 -13.76 7.41 0.80
CA ARG A 176 -13.53 5.98 0.97
C ARG A 176 -13.65 5.61 2.45
N VAL A 177 -14.36 4.53 2.72
CA VAL A 177 -14.44 3.91 4.05
C VAL A 177 -13.93 2.48 3.95
N ASP A 178 -12.90 2.16 4.70
CA ASP A 178 -12.37 0.81 4.86
C ASP A 178 -12.68 0.30 6.26
N ILE A 179 -12.98 -1.00 6.38
CA ILE A 179 -12.91 -1.70 7.65
C ILE A 179 -11.78 -2.72 7.53
N TYR A 180 -10.90 -2.80 8.52
CA TYR A 180 -9.90 -3.84 8.65
C TYR A 180 -10.28 -4.68 9.86
N LEU A 181 -10.65 -5.95 9.67
CA LEU A 181 -10.86 -6.88 10.78
C LEU A 181 -9.77 -7.94 10.75
N THR A 182 -8.89 -7.95 11.75
CA THR A 182 -7.73 -8.86 11.79
C THR A 182 -7.86 -9.82 12.96
N LYS A 183 -7.83 -11.13 12.68
CA LYS A 183 -7.82 -12.21 13.68
C LYS A 183 -6.58 -13.06 13.52
N TYR A 184 -5.77 -13.13 14.58
CA TYR A 184 -4.68 -14.09 14.72
C TYR A 184 -5.23 -15.39 15.31
N PHE A 185 -4.97 -16.51 14.64
CA PHE A 185 -5.29 -17.84 15.15
C PHE A 185 -4.03 -18.49 15.76
N THR A 186 -2.87 -18.21 15.17
CA THR A 186 -1.54 -18.51 15.69
C THR A 186 -0.60 -17.34 15.38
N PRO A 187 0.64 -17.31 15.92
CA PRO A 187 1.61 -16.29 15.55
C PRO A 187 1.92 -16.23 14.05
N ASP A 188 1.81 -17.35 13.34
CA ASP A 188 2.17 -17.48 11.92
C ASP A 188 0.95 -17.52 10.99
N PHE A 189 -0.27 -17.58 11.56
CA PHE A 189 -1.51 -17.67 10.79
C PHE A 189 -2.56 -16.70 11.30
N TRP A 190 -2.93 -15.77 10.43
CA TRP A 190 -3.96 -14.78 10.67
C TRP A 190 -4.82 -14.59 9.42
N VAL A 191 -6.03 -14.10 9.65
CA VAL A 191 -6.96 -13.69 8.58
C VAL A 191 -7.26 -12.22 8.76
N GLN A 192 -7.29 -11.51 7.65
CA GLN A 192 -7.76 -10.13 7.60
C GLN A 192 -8.91 -10.01 6.59
N TYR A 193 -10.02 -9.41 7.02
CA TYR A 193 -11.15 -9.08 6.17
C TYR A 193 -11.22 -7.57 5.96
N ASN A 194 -11.28 -7.15 4.69
CA ASN A 194 -11.20 -5.74 4.29
C ASN A 194 -12.34 -5.31 3.37
N PRO A 195 -13.57 -5.12 3.86
CA PRO A 195 -14.61 -4.51 3.03
C PRO A 195 -14.29 -3.01 2.87
N THR A 196 -14.43 -2.54 1.63
CA THR A 196 -14.23 -1.14 1.28
C THR A 196 -15.45 -0.59 0.56
N TYR A 197 -15.85 0.62 0.95
CA TYR A 197 -16.87 1.41 0.28
C TYR A 197 -16.23 2.68 -0.29
N TYR A 198 -16.66 3.07 -1.48
CA TYR A 198 -16.24 4.30 -2.14
C TYR A 198 -17.46 5.13 -2.52
N SER A 199 -17.33 6.45 -2.49
CA SER A 199 -18.29 7.35 -3.08
C SER A 199 -17.68 8.58 -3.74
N LYS A 200 -18.16 8.92 -4.94
CA LYS A 200 -17.75 10.14 -5.65
C LYS A 200 -18.19 11.37 -4.87
N THR A 201 -17.29 12.34 -4.70
CA THR A 201 -17.62 13.67 -4.15
C THR A 201 -18.55 14.41 -5.11
N HIS A 202 -18.23 14.38 -6.41
CA HIS A 202 -19.08 14.90 -7.48
C HIS A 202 -19.91 13.77 -8.13
N GLY A 203 -20.76 13.11 -7.34
CA GLY A 203 -21.55 11.94 -7.77
C GLY A 203 -22.64 12.23 -8.82
N ASP A 204 -22.97 13.50 -9.04
CA ASP A 204 -23.80 13.96 -10.15
C ASP A 204 -23.06 13.93 -11.49
N LYS A 205 -21.73 14.17 -11.46
CA LYS A 205 -20.85 14.32 -12.64
C LYS A 205 -20.05 13.08 -13.01
N PHE A 206 -19.81 12.17 -12.07
CA PHE A 206 -19.03 10.94 -12.27
C PHE A 206 -19.78 9.68 -11.83
N GLU A 207 -19.43 8.56 -12.43
CA GLU A 207 -19.94 7.23 -12.06
C GLU A 207 -18.81 6.19 -12.01
N TYR A 208 -19.03 5.11 -11.26
CA TYR A 208 -18.16 3.95 -11.30
C TYR A 208 -18.50 3.04 -12.49
N ALA A 209 -17.56 2.21 -12.92
CA ALA A 209 -17.75 1.27 -14.02
C ALA A 209 -18.90 0.25 -13.81
N ASN A 210 -19.40 0.11 -12.58
CA ASN A 210 -20.57 -0.70 -12.25
C ASN A 210 -21.92 0.04 -12.44
N GLY A 211 -21.91 1.26 -12.99
CA GLY A 211 -23.08 2.10 -13.25
C GLY A 211 -23.75 2.64 -11.99
N LYS A 212 -23.15 2.48 -10.80
CA LYS A 212 -23.73 2.95 -9.55
C LYS A 212 -23.16 4.30 -9.14
N LYS A 213 -24.05 5.18 -8.72
CA LYS A 213 -23.76 6.34 -7.88
C LYS A 213 -23.92 5.91 -6.43
N PRO A 214 -22.84 5.78 -5.65
CA PRO A 214 -22.96 5.60 -4.21
C PRO A 214 -23.57 6.88 -3.62
N TYR A 215 -24.85 6.76 -3.26
CA TYR A 215 -25.81 7.80 -2.93
C TYR A 215 -25.27 9.07 -2.29
N ALA A 216 -25.65 10.22 -2.85
CA ALA A 216 -25.82 11.46 -2.12
C ALA A 216 -26.98 11.27 -1.12
N ALA A 217 -26.71 11.45 0.18
CA ALA A 217 -27.78 11.66 1.12
C ALA A 217 -28.48 12.98 0.74
N THR A 218 -29.81 12.90 0.62
CA THR A 218 -30.76 14.00 0.33
C THR A 218 -30.57 15.21 1.21
#